data_AF-A0A8B7ZYL0-F1
#
_entry.id   AF-A0A8B7ZYL0-F1
#
_cell.length_a   1.000
_cell.length_b   1.000
_cell.length_c   1.000
_cell.angle_alpha   90.00
_cell.angle_beta   90.00
_cell.angle_gamma   90.00
#
_symmetry.space_group_name_H-M   'P 1'
#
loop_
_entity.id
_entity.type
_entity.pdbx_description
1 polymer ?
#
loop_
_entity_poly.entity_id
_entity_poly.type
_entity_poly.pdbx_seq_one_letter_code
_entity_poly.pdbx_strand_id
1 'polypeptide(L)'
;MKKYICSKGGTAPNKAMVLQQGAEEWRRMAEEEKQEYKDVAAEENKTMPNVVQLGESGFRVFANKLCKEVTDMCSRVEGVEWVLVCSNVSIGASAVCGSETGVNLATSTCFADQLCSASGYDEVTISSSVTPAEYSSKLRFKVQEIFNRKYREATGKNKPMSYQQLEAGQIQSTGLPPNVKLKRPSAYGKETLQKIIDAESAIEFTVSTQTSTLAQS
;
A
#
# COMPACT_ATOMS: atom_id res chain seq x y z
N MET A 1 15.51 27.92 0.03
CA MET A 1 15.70 28.64 1.31
C MET A 1 14.79 28.02 2.38
N LYS A 2 15.27 27.05 3.16
CA LYS A 2 14.45 26.36 4.19
C LYS A 2 14.50 27.16 5.50
N LYS A 3 13.56 28.11 5.70
CA LYS A 3 13.35 28.73 7.02
C LYS A 3 12.59 27.76 7.92
N TYR A 4 13.29 26.78 8.48
CA TYR A 4 12.79 26.11 9.68
C TYR A 4 13.05 27.06 10.85
N ILE A 5 11.99 27.69 11.36
CA ILE A 5 12.05 28.39 12.64
C ILE A 5 12.12 27.30 13.72
N CYS A 6 13.33 26.82 14.00
CA CYS A 6 13.60 26.02 15.18
C CYS A 6 13.62 26.98 16.37
N SER A 7 12.51 27.04 17.10
CA SER A 7 12.44 27.66 18.42
C SER A 7 13.42 26.93 19.34
N LYS A 8 14.44 27.65 19.84
CA LYS A 8 15.36 27.13 20.85
C LYS A 8 14.59 26.97 22.17
N GLY A 9 14.38 25.72 22.59
CA GLY A 9 13.89 25.38 23.92
C GLY A 9 12.41 25.00 23.92
N GLY A 10 12.13 23.71 23.71
CA GLY A 10 10.78 23.16 23.82
C GLY A 10 10.69 21.83 23.09
N THR A 11 9.99 20.87 23.69
CA THR A 11 9.68 19.55 23.13
C THR A 11 9.31 19.66 21.65
N ALA A 12 9.88 18.79 20.80
CA ALA A 12 9.69 18.84 19.35
C ALA A 12 8.20 19.02 18.99
N PRO A 13 7.84 19.98 18.14
CA PRO A 13 6.45 20.30 17.86
C PRO A 13 5.73 19.08 17.27
N ASN A 14 4.50 18.85 17.72
CA ASN A 14 3.68 17.74 17.26
C ASN A 14 3.56 17.78 15.73
N LYS A 15 3.90 16.67 15.06
CA LYS A 15 3.87 16.53 13.60
C LYS A 15 2.53 16.99 12.99
N ALA A 16 1.40 16.73 13.65
CA ALA A 16 0.08 17.15 13.19
C ALA A 16 -0.06 18.69 13.18
N MET A 17 0.46 19.35 14.21
CA MET A 17 0.41 20.80 14.36
C MET A 17 1.27 21.50 13.29
N VAL A 18 2.47 20.97 13.02
CA VAL A 18 3.37 21.49 11.98
C VAL A 18 2.74 21.36 10.59
N LEU A 19 2.11 20.21 10.30
CA LEU A 19 1.43 19.98 9.03
C LEU A 19 0.21 20.91 8.86
N GLN A 20 -0.54 21.15 9.94
CA GLN A 20 -1.68 22.05 9.92
C GLN A 20 -1.27 23.50 9.66
N GLN A 21 -0.22 23.99 10.35
CA GLN A 21 0.33 25.33 10.12
C GLN A 21 0.82 25.48 8.67
N GLY A 22 1.60 24.53 8.18
CA GLY A 22 2.06 24.56 6.79
C GLY A 22 0.91 24.56 5.77
N ALA A 23 -0.20 23.85 6.05
CA ALA A 23 -1.38 23.84 5.19
C ALA A 23 -2.18 25.16 5.23
N GLU A 24 -2.15 25.88 6.35
CA GLU A 24 -2.76 27.22 6.48
C GLU A 24 -1.91 28.27 5.78
N GLU A 25 -0.58 28.24 5.96
CA GLU A 25 0.37 29.11 5.26
C GLU A 25 0.31 28.90 3.75
N TRP A 26 0.27 27.64 3.29
CA TRP A 26 0.08 27.31 1.89
C TRP A 26 -1.21 27.90 1.34
N ARG A 27 -2.32 27.80 2.07
CA ARG A 27 -3.61 28.40 1.64
C ARG A 27 -3.53 29.91 1.51
N ARG A 28 -2.73 30.58 2.35
CA ARG A 28 -2.60 32.05 2.37
C ARG A 28 -1.58 32.59 1.37
N MET A 29 -0.69 31.75 0.81
CA MET A 29 0.29 32.17 -0.20
C MET A 29 -0.37 32.54 -1.52
N ALA A 30 0.25 33.48 -2.24
CA ALA A 30 -0.18 33.87 -3.57
C ALA A 30 0.03 32.72 -4.58
N GLU A 31 -0.77 32.67 -5.65
CA GLU A 31 -0.65 31.61 -6.65
C GLU A 31 0.70 31.61 -7.38
N GLU A 32 1.32 32.78 -7.56
CA GLU A 32 2.67 32.93 -8.13
C GLU A 32 3.73 32.27 -7.24
N GLU A 33 3.69 32.52 -5.92
CA GLU A 33 4.59 31.89 -4.95
C GLU A 33 4.37 30.37 -4.92
N LYS A 34 3.11 29.92 -4.92
CA LYS A 34 2.79 28.48 -4.99
C LYS A 34 3.33 27.84 -6.26
N GLN A 35 3.32 28.55 -7.39
CA GLN A 35 3.85 28.05 -8.65
C GLN A 35 5.37 27.94 -8.59
N GLU A 36 6.08 28.92 -8.02
CA GLU A 36 7.52 28.83 -7.78
C GLU A 36 7.87 27.61 -6.91
N TYR A 37 7.14 27.37 -5.82
CA TYR A 37 7.32 26.17 -4.99
C TYR A 37 7.13 24.87 -5.78
N LYS A 38 6.13 24.81 -6.67
CA LYS A 38 5.89 23.65 -7.52
C LYS A 38 7.03 23.45 -8.53
N ASP A 39 7.53 24.53 -9.12
CA ASP A 39 8.59 24.49 -10.11
C ASP A 39 9.91 24.04 -9.48
N VAL A 40 10.26 24.56 -8.29
CA VAL A 40 11.40 24.09 -7.50
C VAL A 40 11.25 22.62 -7.12
N ALA A 41 10.08 22.20 -6.65
CA ALA A 41 9.83 20.79 -6.31
C ALA A 41 9.87 19.87 -7.55
N ALA A 42 9.45 20.36 -8.71
CA ALA A 42 9.53 19.64 -9.97
C ALA A 42 11.00 19.49 -10.42
N GLU A 43 11.80 20.54 -10.28
CA GLU A 43 13.23 20.50 -10.61
C GLU A 43 14.02 19.59 -9.66
N GLU A 44 13.79 19.67 -8.35
CA GLU A 44 14.36 18.74 -7.36
C GLU A 44 13.96 17.28 -7.64
N ASN A 45 12.75 17.05 -8.17
CA ASN A 45 12.30 15.72 -8.57
C ASN A 45 12.97 15.18 -9.84
N LYS A 46 13.55 16.05 -10.69
CA LYS A 46 14.31 15.62 -11.89
C LYS A 46 15.70 15.12 -11.51
N THR A 47 16.29 15.66 -10.45
CA THR A 47 17.60 15.21 -9.96
C THR A 47 17.45 13.95 -9.12
N MET A 48 18.12 12.86 -9.53
CA MET A 48 18.18 11.65 -8.71
C MET A 48 18.88 11.99 -7.38
N PRO A 49 18.25 11.72 -6.23
CA PRO A 49 18.86 12.06 -4.95
C PRO A 49 20.14 11.25 -4.77
N ASN A 50 21.15 11.86 -4.14
CA ASN A 50 22.37 11.13 -3.79
C ASN A 50 22.04 10.11 -2.70
N VAL A 51 21.82 8.86 -3.11
CA VAL A 51 21.36 7.76 -2.25
C VAL A 51 22.30 7.54 -1.06
N VAL A 52 23.60 7.79 -1.24
CA VAL A 52 24.64 7.61 -0.20
C VAL A 52 24.46 8.60 0.96
N GLN A 53 23.90 9.79 0.68
CA GLN A 53 23.69 10.85 1.67
C GLN A 53 22.30 10.82 2.31
N LEU A 54 21.43 9.89 1.89
CA LEU A 54 20.10 9.76 2.47
C LEU A 54 20.16 9.02 3.80
N GLY A 55 19.68 9.64 4.87
CA GLY A 55 19.32 8.92 6.10
C GLY A 55 18.13 7.98 5.88
N GLU A 56 17.82 7.14 6.86
CA GLU A 56 16.83 6.06 6.75
C GLU A 56 15.45 6.52 6.27
N SER A 57 14.93 7.64 6.79
CA SER A 57 13.65 8.18 6.34
C SER A 57 13.67 8.67 4.88
N GLY A 58 14.79 9.26 4.45
CA GLY A 58 14.97 9.71 3.07
C GLY A 58 15.11 8.54 2.11
N PHE A 59 15.88 7.53 2.50
CA PHE A 59 16.02 6.29 1.74
C PHE A 59 14.68 5.57 1.57
N ARG A 60 13.88 5.46 2.63
CA ARG A 60 12.54 4.86 2.56
C ARG A 60 11.61 5.58 1.58
N VAL A 61 11.60 6.92 1.60
CA VAL A 61 10.79 7.71 0.65
C VAL A 61 11.25 7.49 -0.78
N PHE A 62 12.57 7.52 -1.01
CA PHE A 62 13.17 7.27 -2.32
C PHE A 62 12.84 5.86 -2.84
N ALA A 63 13.10 4.83 -2.03
CA ALA A 63 12.84 3.45 -2.38
C ALA A 63 11.36 3.22 -2.68
N ASN A 64 10.45 3.77 -1.89
CA ASN A 64 9.00 3.69 -2.15
C ASN A 64 8.60 4.35 -3.49
N LYS A 65 9.20 5.51 -3.82
CA LYS A 65 8.97 6.18 -5.11
C LYS A 65 9.42 5.29 -6.27
N LEU A 66 10.65 4.77 -6.19
CA LEU A 66 11.22 3.91 -7.23
C LEU A 66 10.45 2.60 -7.38
N CYS A 67 10.10 1.95 -6.27
CA CYS A 67 9.27 0.75 -6.27
C CYS A 67 7.94 0.99 -6.99
N LYS A 68 7.29 2.14 -6.76
CA LYS A 68 6.03 2.50 -7.41
C LYS A 68 6.20 2.72 -8.92
N GLU A 69 7.24 3.44 -9.33
CA GLU A 69 7.53 3.70 -10.74
C GLU A 69 7.82 2.40 -11.50
N VAL A 70 8.68 1.53 -10.96
CA VAL A 70 8.99 0.24 -11.57
C VAL A 70 7.78 -0.68 -11.59
N THR A 71 6.97 -0.71 -10.53
CA THR A 71 5.71 -1.48 -10.52
C THR A 71 4.75 -1.01 -11.61
N ASP A 72 4.58 0.30 -11.80
CA ASP A 72 3.74 0.85 -12.86
C ASP A 72 4.25 0.48 -14.26
N MET A 73 5.57 0.56 -14.48
CA MET A 73 6.17 0.12 -15.75
C MET A 73 5.95 -1.38 -16.00
N CYS A 74 6.25 -2.23 -15.02
CA CYS A 74 6.11 -3.67 -15.15
C CYS A 74 4.65 -4.12 -15.30
N SER A 75 3.67 -3.36 -14.79
CA SER A 75 2.25 -3.66 -14.98
C SER A 75 1.80 -3.60 -16.45
N ARG A 76 2.59 -2.98 -17.33
CA ARG A 76 2.33 -2.85 -18.76
C ARG A 76 2.91 -4.00 -19.60
N VAL A 77 3.58 -4.95 -18.96
CA VAL A 77 4.23 -6.10 -19.60
C VAL A 77 3.65 -7.39 -19.03
N GLU A 78 2.96 -8.17 -19.87
CA GLU A 78 2.40 -9.46 -19.46
C GLU A 78 3.45 -10.58 -19.51
N GLY A 79 3.36 -11.52 -18.58
CA GLY A 79 4.17 -12.74 -18.57
C GLY A 79 5.62 -12.58 -18.10
N VAL A 80 6.00 -11.44 -17.51
CA VAL A 80 7.35 -11.20 -17.01
C VAL A 80 7.38 -11.21 -15.48
N GLU A 81 8.13 -12.15 -14.92
CA GLU A 81 8.52 -12.13 -13.52
C GLU A 81 9.67 -11.13 -13.33
N TRP A 82 9.60 -10.32 -12.27
CA TRP A 82 10.56 -9.27 -12.00
C TRP A 82 10.72 -9.01 -10.51
N VAL A 83 11.87 -8.48 -10.13
CA VAL A 83 12.16 -7.99 -8.78
C VAL A 83 13.11 -6.81 -8.84
N LEU A 84 12.87 -5.82 -7.97
CA LEU A 84 13.72 -4.68 -7.72
C LEU A 84 14.18 -4.74 -6.26
N VAL A 85 15.49 -4.70 -6.04
CA VAL A 85 16.10 -4.58 -4.71
C VAL A 85 16.79 -3.23 -4.62
N CYS A 86 16.32 -2.39 -3.70
CA CYS A 86 16.95 -1.12 -3.36
C CYS A 86 17.68 -1.32 -2.04
N SER A 87 18.98 -1.05 -1.99
CA SER A 87 19.76 -1.12 -0.76
C SER A 87 20.55 0.16 -0.56
N ASN A 88 20.47 0.71 0.64
CA ASN A 88 21.41 1.72 1.13
C ASN A 88 22.28 1.09 2.19
N VAL A 89 23.48 0.75 1.76
CA VAL A 89 24.44 -0.01 2.57
C VAL A 89 25.02 0.81 3.71
N SER A 90 25.09 2.15 3.59
CA SER A 90 25.65 3.00 4.65
C SER A 90 24.80 3.02 5.93
N ILE A 91 23.52 2.67 5.81
CA ILE A 91 22.54 2.65 6.93
C ILE A 91 21.89 1.28 7.12
N GLY A 92 22.33 0.25 6.40
CA GLY A 92 21.78 -1.11 6.49
C GLY A 92 20.30 -1.21 6.11
N ALA A 93 19.79 -0.31 5.27
CA ALA A 93 18.37 -0.29 4.90
C ALA A 93 18.17 -0.88 3.51
N SER A 94 17.15 -1.72 3.36
CA SER A 94 16.77 -2.32 2.07
C SER A 94 15.25 -2.23 1.85
N ALA A 95 14.85 -2.23 0.59
CA ALA A 95 13.47 -2.33 0.15
C ALA A 95 13.41 -3.23 -1.08
N VAL A 96 12.35 -4.04 -1.18
CA VAL A 96 12.14 -4.95 -2.31
C VAL A 96 10.71 -4.84 -2.81
N CYS A 97 10.54 -4.83 -4.12
CA CYS A 97 9.24 -4.99 -4.79
C CYS A 97 9.39 -5.86 -6.04
N GLY A 98 8.29 -6.45 -6.49
CA GLY A 98 8.32 -7.36 -7.62
C GLY A 98 7.04 -8.15 -7.77
N SER A 99 7.03 -8.98 -8.80
CA SER A 99 6.15 -10.14 -8.93
C SER A 99 6.26 -11.07 -7.70
N GLU A 100 5.27 -11.92 -7.48
CA GLU A 100 5.29 -12.88 -6.37
C GLU A 100 6.52 -13.80 -6.45
N THR A 101 6.81 -14.36 -7.63
CA THR A 101 7.98 -15.22 -7.84
C THR A 101 9.28 -14.44 -7.65
N GLY A 102 9.37 -13.22 -8.19
CA GLY A 102 10.56 -12.39 -8.09
C GLY A 102 10.88 -11.98 -6.64
N VAL A 103 9.88 -11.58 -5.86
CA VAL A 103 10.07 -11.25 -4.44
C VAL A 103 10.45 -12.51 -3.66
N ASN A 104 9.79 -13.65 -3.89
CA ASN A 104 10.13 -14.91 -3.23
C ASN A 104 11.58 -15.33 -3.52
N LEU A 105 12.04 -15.15 -4.77
CA LEU A 105 13.44 -15.37 -5.15
C LEU A 105 14.37 -14.43 -4.39
N ALA A 106 14.06 -13.13 -4.31
CA ALA A 106 14.93 -12.16 -3.66
C ALA A 106 14.99 -12.32 -2.14
N THR A 107 13.94 -12.82 -1.51
CA THR A 107 13.89 -13.13 -0.08
C THR A 107 14.37 -14.55 0.26
N SER A 108 14.72 -15.35 -0.75
CA SER A 108 15.33 -16.66 -0.56
C SER A 108 16.72 -16.51 0.07
N THR A 109 17.04 -17.37 1.03
CA THR A 109 18.34 -17.37 1.71
C THR A 109 19.51 -17.48 0.73
N CYS A 110 19.37 -18.29 -0.33
CA CYS A 110 20.44 -18.48 -1.31
C CYS A 110 20.75 -17.23 -2.17
N PHE A 111 19.75 -16.37 -2.44
CA PHE A 111 19.95 -15.17 -3.24
C PHE A 111 20.49 -14.01 -2.39
N ALA A 112 20.02 -13.90 -1.15
CA ALA A 112 20.59 -12.97 -0.18
C ALA A 112 22.10 -13.23 0.02
N ASP A 113 22.51 -14.49 0.20
CA ASP A 113 23.92 -14.88 0.37
C ASP A 113 24.78 -14.57 -0.88
N GLN A 114 24.23 -14.77 -2.08
CA GLN A 114 24.90 -14.44 -3.34
C GLN A 114 25.09 -12.92 -3.52
N LEU A 115 24.10 -12.12 -3.11
CA LEU A 115 24.21 -10.66 -3.10
C LEU A 115 25.21 -10.15 -2.06
N CYS A 116 25.25 -10.74 -0.86
CA CYS A 116 26.29 -10.45 0.14
C CYS A 116 27.69 -10.67 -0.45
N SER A 117 27.88 -11.84 -1.06
CA SER A 117 29.15 -12.26 -1.67
C SER A 117 29.58 -11.35 -2.82
N ALA A 118 28.64 -10.88 -3.65
CA ALA A 118 28.91 -9.99 -4.77
C ALA A 118 29.10 -8.52 -4.36
N SER A 119 28.51 -8.09 -3.24
CA SER A 119 28.58 -6.71 -2.74
C SER A 119 29.74 -6.46 -1.77
N GLY A 120 30.39 -7.52 -1.27
CA GLY A 120 31.56 -7.42 -0.39
C GLY A 120 31.22 -7.12 1.08
N TYR A 121 30.00 -7.44 1.52
CA TYR A 121 29.53 -7.22 2.90
C TYR A 121 29.09 -8.53 3.56
N ASP A 122 29.24 -8.60 4.89
CA ASP A 122 29.01 -9.82 5.68
C ASP A 122 27.52 -10.18 5.88
N GLU A 123 26.58 -9.23 5.75
CA GLU A 123 25.14 -9.52 5.91
C GLU A 123 24.24 -8.51 5.15
N VAL A 124 23.47 -8.98 4.17
CA VAL A 124 22.42 -8.23 3.46
C VAL A 124 21.08 -8.88 3.77
N THR A 125 20.36 -8.34 4.76
CA THR A 125 18.99 -8.77 5.03
C THR A 125 18.06 -8.12 4.01
N ILE A 126 17.68 -8.88 2.97
CA ILE A 126 16.62 -8.52 2.03
C ILE A 126 15.29 -8.89 2.68
N SER A 127 14.87 -8.07 3.64
CA SER A 127 13.53 -8.21 4.20
C SER A 127 12.57 -7.47 3.28
N SER A 128 11.45 -8.11 2.92
CA SER A 128 10.30 -7.36 2.42
C SER A 128 9.96 -6.36 3.52
N SER A 129 10.36 -5.08 3.35
CA SER A 129 10.10 -4.01 4.33
C SER A 129 8.63 -3.63 4.24
N VAL A 130 7.75 -4.59 4.47
CA VAL A 130 6.35 -4.40 4.70
C VAL A 130 6.25 -4.31 6.21
N THR A 131 6.18 -3.09 6.73
CA THR A 131 5.89 -2.92 8.15
C THR A 131 4.61 -3.71 8.50
N PRO A 132 4.44 -4.20 9.74
CA PRO A 132 3.24 -4.94 10.12
C PRO A 132 1.92 -4.22 9.75
N ALA A 133 1.95 -2.88 9.75
CA ALA A 133 0.85 -2.02 9.32
C ALA A 133 0.62 -2.04 7.79
N GLU A 134 1.67 -2.01 6.98
CA GLU A 134 1.58 -2.12 5.52
C GLU A 134 1.13 -3.52 5.09
N TYR A 135 1.53 -4.58 5.82
CA TYR A 135 1.15 -5.96 5.49
C TYR A 135 -0.34 -6.17 5.73
N SER A 136 -0.82 -5.67 6.87
CA SER A 136 -2.24 -5.68 7.21
C SER A 136 -3.06 -4.86 6.20
N SER A 137 -2.50 -3.76 5.69
CA SER A 137 -3.15 -2.93 4.66
C SER A 137 -3.24 -3.66 3.31
N LYS A 138 -2.19 -4.37 2.90
CA LYS A 138 -2.18 -5.21 1.69
C LYS A 138 -3.22 -6.34 1.77
N LEU A 139 -3.28 -7.05 2.90
CA LEU A 139 -4.29 -8.10 3.11
C LEU A 139 -5.71 -7.55 3.06
N ARG A 140 -5.96 -6.38 3.68
CA ARG A 140 -7.27 -5.71 3.61
C ARG A 140 -7.65 -5.34 2.19
N PHE A 141 -6.69 -4.84 1.40
CA PHE A 141 -6.91 -4.52 -0.01
C PHE A 141 -7.27 -5.78 -0.81
N LYS A 142 -6.52 -6.88 -0.64
CA LYS A 142 -6.80 -8.14 -1.34
C LYS A 142 -8.18 -8.69 -1.00
N VAL A 143 -8.54 -8.73 0.29
CA VAL A 143 -9.90 -9.15 0.71
C VAL A 143 -10.99 -8.22 0.17
N GLN A 144 -10.74 -6.91 0.11
CA GLN A 144 -11.67 -5.95 -0.48
C GLN A 144 -11.91 -6.22 -1.97
N GLU A 145 -10.87 -6.58 -2.71
CA GLU A 145 -10.95 -6.93 -4.13
C GLU A 145 -11.76 -8.22 -4.33
N ILE A 146 -11.48 -9.26 -3.55
CA ILE A 146 -12.24 -10.53 -3.54
C ILE A 146 -13.73 -10.26 -3.33
N PHE A 147 -14.07 -9.50 -2.29
CA PHE A 147 -15.47 -9.20 -1.96
C PHE A 147 -16.16 -8.41 -3.07
N ASN A 148 -15.47 -7.42 -3.65
CA ASN A 148 -16.02 -6.66 -4.76
C ASN A 148 -16.25 -7.54 -5.99
N ARG A 149 -15.31 -8.42 -6.32
CA ARG A 149 -15.42 -9.34 -7.45
C ARG A 149 -16.59 -10.31 -7.27
N LYS A 150 -16.67 -10.99 -6.12
CA LYS A 150 -17.78 -11.90 -5.79
C LYS A 150 -19.13 -11.19 -5.74
N TYR A 151 -19.18 -9.95 -5.26
CA TYR A 151 -20.40 -9.15 -5.29
C TYR A 151 -20.85 -8.79 -6.71
N ARG A 152 -19.91 -8.47 -7.61
CA ARG A 152 -20.22 -8.20 -9.03
C ARG A 152 -20.73 -9.46 -9.72
N GLU A 153 -20.13 -10.62 -9.43
CA GLU A 153 -20.59 -11.92 -9.93
C GLU A 153 -22.03 -12.21 -9.46
N ALA A 154 -22.34 -11.97 -8.19
CA ALA A 154 -23.67 -12.19 -7.62
C ALA A 154 -24.77 -11.23 -8.13
N THR A 155 -24.40 -9.97 -8.42
CA THR A 155 -25.37 -8.94 -8.80
C THR A 155 -25.47 -8.68 -10.30
N GLY A 156 -24.48 -9.15 -11.08
CA GLY A 156 -24.29 -8.78 -12.48
C GLY A 156 -23.98 -7.30 -12.71
N LYS A 157 -23.78 -6.51 -11.64
CA LYS A 157 -23.55 -5.06 -11.72
C LYS A 157 -22.08 -4.76 -11.50
N ASN A 158 -21.49 -3.92 -12.36
CA ASN A 158 -20.11 -3.47 -12.23
C ASN A 158 -19.96 -2.36 -11.17
N LYS A 159 -20.46 -2.60 -9.94
CA LYS A 159 -20.37 -1.68 -8.81
C LYS A 159 -19.59 -2.32 -7.66
N PRO A 160 -18.86 -1.55 -6.85
CA PRO A 160 -18.25 -2.07 -5.63
C PRO A 160 -19.32 -2.53 -4.64
N MET A 161 -18.95 -3.44 -3.76
CA MET A 161 -19.84 -3.95 -2.71
C MET A 161 -20.29 -2.81 -1.79
N SER A 162 -21.60 -2.69 -1.59
CA SER A 162 -22.15 -1.70 -0.65
C SER A 162 -22.17 -2.25 0.78
N TYR A 163 -21.34 -1.70 1.65
CA TYR A 163 -21.35 -2.05 3.07
C TYR A 163 -22.62 -1.61 3.80
N GLN A 164 -23.35 -0.63 3.27
CA GLN A 164 -24.67 -0.26 3.80
C GLN A 164 -25.70 -1.36 3.55
N GLN A 165 -25.66 -2.00 2.37
CA GLN A 165 -26.53 -3.13 2.05
C GLN A 165 -26.13 -4.39 2.84
N LEU A 166 -24.83 -4.56 3.11
CA LEU A 166 -24.34 -5.61 4.00
C LEU A 166 -24.90 -5.44 5.41
N GLU A 167 -24.82 -4.24 5.98
CA GLU A 167 -25.32 -3.94 7.32
C GLU A 167 -26.85 -4.03 7.42
N ALA A 168 -27.56 -3.77 6.32
CA ALA A 168 -28.99 -4.00 6.19
C ALA A 168 -29.38 -5.48 6.01
N GLY A 169 -28.42 -6.42 6.00
CA GLY A 169 -28.67 -7.85 5.84
C GLY A 169 -29.10 -8.27 4.43
N GLN A 170 -28.92 -7.40 3.43
CA GLN A 170 -29.29 -7.66 2.04
C GLN A 170 -28.24 -8.48 1.29
N ILE A 171 -27.04 -8.62 1.87
CA ILE A 171 -25.94 -9.41 1.30
C ILE A 171 -25.63 -10.54 2.26
N GLN A 172 -25.74 -11.77 1.76
CA GLN A 172 -25.32 -12.98 2.47
C GLN A 172 -24.11 -13.59 1.75
N SER A 173 -23.30 -14.33 2.49
CA SER A 173 -22.16 -15.07 1.94
C SER A 173 -22.20 -16.52 2.36
N THR A 174 -21.81 -17.40 1.45
CA THR A 174 -21.49 -18.81 1.71
C THR A 174 -19.99 -19.04 1.47
N GLY A 175 -19.46 -20.13 2.05
CA GLY A 175 -18.05 -20.53 1.84
C GLY A 175 -16.99 -19.65 2.52
N LEU A 176 -17.38 -18.75 3.44
CA LEU A 176 -16.42 -18.11 4.35
C LEU A 176 -15.76 -19.15 5.28
N PRO A 177 -14.52 -18.90 5.75
CA PRO A 177 -13.86 -19.78 6.70
C PRO A 177 -14.69 -20.03 7.98
N PRO A 178 -14.48 -21.17 8.67
CA PRO A 178 -15.23 -21.50 9.89
C PRO A 178 -15.16 -20.37 10.92
N ASN A 179 -16.31 -20.03 11.52
CA ASN A 179 -16.46 -18.97 12.53
C ASN A 179 -16.23 -17.53 12.04
N VAL A 180 -16.08 -17.28 10.73
CA VAL A 180 -15.93 -15.93 10.17
C VAL A 180 -17.28 -15.41 9.67
N LYS A 181 -17.73 -14.27 10.20
CA LYS A 181 -18.91 -13.55 9.70
C LYS A 181 -18.52 -12.52 8.64
N LEU A 182 -19.37 -12.29 7.65
CA LEU A 182 -19.18 -11.25 6.64
C LEU A 182 -19.26 -9.85 7.25
N LYS A 183 -18.18 -9.08 7.09
CA LYS A 183 -17.96 -7.73 7.64
C LYS A 183 -17.05 -6.94 6.71
N ARG A 184 -16.84 -5.65 7.01
CA ARG A 184 -15.86 -4.81 6.31
C ARG A 184 -14.43 -5.36 6.51
N PRO A 185 -13.55 -5.37 5.48
CA PRO A 185 -12.19 -5.87 5.59
C PRO A 185 -11.36 -5.24 6.73
N SER A 186 -11.62 -3.96 7.03
CA SER A 186 -10.97 -3.24 8.14
C SER A 186 -11.30 -3.80 9.53
N ALA A 187 -12.41 -4.54 9.67
CA ALA A 187 -12.85 -5.14 10.93
C ALA A 187 -12.23 -6.52 11.20
N TYR A 188 -11.46 -7.07 10.25
CA TYR A 188 -10.78 -8.35 10.43
C TYR A 188 -9.35 -8.18 10.95
N GLY A 189 -8.93 -9.14 11.77
CA GLY A 189 -7.54 -9.32 12.16
C GLY A 189 -6.72 -9.95 11.03
N LYS A 190 -5.39 -9.83 11.13
CA LYS A 190 -4.42 -10.34 10.15
C LYS A 190 -4.67 -11.80 9.77
N GLU A 191 -4.84 -12.68 10.75
CA GLU A 191 -5.05 -14.11 10.53
C GLU A 191 -6.36 -14.41 9.80
N THR A 192 -7.43 -13.70 10.15
CA THR A 192 -8.73 -13.85 9.48
C THR A 192 -8.67 -13.39 8.03
N LEU A 193 -7.98 -12.28 7.75
CA LEU A 193 -7.79 -11.80 6.38
C LEU A 193 -7.07 -12.85 5.52
N GLN A 194 -6.03 -13.48 6.06
CA GLN A 194 -5.30 -14.54 5.35
C GLN A 194 -6.23 -15.73 5.03
N LYS A 195 -6.97 -16.23 6.03
CA LYS A 195 -7.91 -17.33 5.83
C LYS A 195 -8.99 -17.02 4.78
N ILE A 196 -9.46 -15.78 4.71
CA ILE A 196 -10.43 -15.35 3.69
C ILE A 196 -9.81 -15.38 2.29
N ILE A 197 -8.55 -14.94 2.15
CA ILE A 197 -7.81 -15.00 0.88
C ILE A 197 -7.63 -16.45 0.46
N ASP A 198 -7.24 -17.33 1.38
CA ASP A 198 -7.00 -18.75 1.08
C ASP A 198 -8.30 -19.47 0.67
N ALA A 199 -9.45 -19.01 1.17
CA ALA A 199 -10.79 -19.54 0.85
C ALA A 199 -11.48 -18.81 -0.31
N GLU A 200 -10.79 -17.95 -1.07
CA GLU A 200 -11.36 -17.11 -2.14
C GLU A 200 -12.23 -17.87 -3.15
N SER A 201 -11.81 -19.10 -3.50
CA SER A 201 -12.53 -19.96 -4.46
C SER A 201 -13.88 -20.44 -3.94
N ALA A 202 -14.00 -20.67 -2.63
CA ALA A 202 -15.21 -21.17 -2.00
C ALA A 202 -16.23 -20.07 -1.68
N ILE A 203 -15.80 -18.80 -1.63
CA ILE A 203 -16.67 -17.69 -1.25
C ILE A 203 -17.63 -17.35 -2.38
N GLU A 204 -18.92 -17.31 -2.06
CA GLU A 204 -19.99 -16.87 -2.95
C GLU A 204 -20.93 -15.91 -2.21
N PHE A 205 -21.44 -14.91 -2.92
CA PHE A 205 -22.37 -13.93 -2.36
C PHE A 205 -23.77 -14.11 -2.93
N THR A 206 -24.77 -13.89 -2.10
CA THR A 206 -26.18 -13.88 -2.48
C THR A 206 -26.76 -12.53 -2.07
N VAL A 207 -27.33 -11.80 -3.02
CA VAL A 207 -27.94 -10.49 -2.76
C VAL A 207 -29.45 -10.60 -2.84
N SER A 208 -30.11 -10.41 -1.71
CA SER A 208 -31.57 -10.40 -1.62
C SER A 208 -32.10 -9.06 -2.12
N THR A 209 -32.54 -9.00 -3.37
CA THR A 209 -33.38 -7.90 -3.84
C THR A 209 -34.76 -8.08 -3.21
N GLN A 210 -35.13 -7.27 -2.22
CA GLN A 210 -36.55 -7.09 -1.89
C GLN A 210 -37.22 -6.38 -3.08
N THR A 211 -37.52 -7.12 -4.14
CA THR A 211 -38.53 -6.72 -5.13
C THR A 211 -39.88 -6.97 -4.48
N SER A 212 -40.45 -5.94 -3.85
CA SER A 212 -41.87 -5.92 -3.52
C SER A 212 -42.69 -5.81 -4.82
N THR A 213 -42.83 -6.93 -5.53
CA THR A 213 -43.82 -7.04 -6.60
C THR A 213 -45.15 -7.35 -5.94
N LEU A 214 -45.89 -6.30 -5.54
CA LEU A 214 -47.33 -6.41 -5.28
C LEU A 214 -48.03 -6.61 -6.62
N ALA A 215 -48.13 -7.87 -7.05
CA ALA A 215 -49.12 -8.34 -7.99
C ALA A 215 -50.28 -8.92 -7.18
N GLN A 216 -51.33 -8.13 -6.97
CA GLN A 216 -52.69 -8.56 -6.59
C GLN A 216 -53.61 -7.53 -7.27
N SER A 217 -54.13 -7.85 -8.46
CA SER A 217 -55.39 -8.56 -8.74
C SER A 217 -56.58 -7.61 -8.75
#